data_AF-A0A1V3A1Y3-F1
#
_entry.id   AF-A0A1V3A1Y3-F1
#
_cell.length_a   1.000
_cell.length_b   1.000
_cell.length_c   1.000
_cell.angle_alpha   90.00
_cell.angle_beta   90.00
_cell.angle_gamma   90.00
#
_symmetry.space_group_name_H-M   'P 1'
#
loop_
_entity.id
_entity.type
_entity.pdbx_description
1 polymer ?
#
loop_
_entity_poly.entity_id
_entity_poly.type
_entity_poly.pdbx_seq_one_letter_code
_entity_poly.pdbx_strand_id
1 'polypeptide(L)'
;MSAVPPARQPYALLSEQAAARAGGQVLLQSRLKTVARRLGFGEIKRERMLLVCQELVTNQMKYARGTGLVQIWEQRSPEPALDLFAMDFGPGIADLNQALADGHTTSGTLGKGLGTVRRLADDSDFYSVPATQAAGTPWQGTAAWARFRPGDNGQDEPGPAFGRYLRALHDAPHNGDCADLAVDRHGLRWVHMDGLGHGVEAATAVAGRCRPGEPGDSPAEVLHRLSRDLSGSRGAVGIAGEAMVAERGARVCGVGDMNAWVVREGERRGLEMAPGILGHDHRSCEEIRLDLPPHALVLTASDGIRRNWSLASFPGLWRRHPQLLALVLGQVLGRSNDDKSLLVIRL
;
A
#
# COMPACT_ATOMS: atom_id res chain seq x y z
N MET A 1 -27.12 1.42 21.70
CA MET A 1 -25.71 1.85 21.57
C MET A 1 -25.56 2.51 20.21
N SER A 2 -25.27 3.81 20.16
CA SER A 2 -25.01 4.51 18.89
C SER A 2 -23.73 3.93 18.29
N ALA A 3 -23.77 3.45 17.05
CA ALA A 3 -22.60 2.89 16.38
C ALA A 3 -21.56 4.01 16.19
N VAL A 4 -20.40 3.88 16.84
CA VAL A 4 -19.27 4.80 16.65
C VAL A 4 -18.86 4.70 15.18
N PRO A 5 -18.85 5.80 14.40
CA PRO A 5 -18.46 5.73 13.01
C PRO A 5 -16.99 5.31 12.91
N PRO A 6 -16.61 4.52 11.89
CA PRO A 6 -15.23 4.09 11.74
C PRO A 6 -14.30 5.29 11.52
N ALA A 7 -13.12 5.22 12.13
CA ALA A 7 -12.09 6.24 11.95
C ALA A 7 -11.70 6.34 10.47
N ARG A 8 -11.51 7.58 9.98
CA ARG A 8 -11.03 7.79 8.61
C ARG A 8 -9.56 7.43 8.53
N GLN A 9 -9.30 6.26 7.97
CA GLN A 9 -7.94 5.79 7.69
C GLN A 9 -7.27 6.66 6.60
N PRO A 10 -5.94 6.89 6.68
CA PRO A 10 -5.20 7.70 5.71
C PRO A 10 -5.10 7.03 4.34
N TYR A 11 -5.32 5.71 4.27
CA TYR A 11 -5.45 4.94 3.03
C TYR A 11 -6.53 3.88 3.21
N ALA A 12 -7.49 3.79 2.29
CA ALA A 12 -8.66 2.92 2.45
C ALA A 12 -9.16 2.32 1.14
N LEU A 13 -9.57 1.06 1.19
CA LEU A 13 -10.30 0.43 0.08
C LEU A 13 -11.72 1.00 0.02
N LEU A 14 -12.13 1.44 -1.17
CA LEU A 14 -13.48 1.97 -1.42
C LEU A 14 -14.39 0.98 -2.12
N SER A 15 -13.82 0.07 -2.91
CA SER A 15 -14.54 -0.96 -3.65
C SER A 15 -13.56 -2.01 -4.14
N GLU A 16 -14.01 -3.26 -4.11
CA GLU A 16 -13.40 -4.39 -4.78
C GLU A 16 -14.47 -5.11 -5.59
N GLN A 17 -14.12 -5.54 -6.80
CA GLN A 17 -14.97 -6.38 -7.64
C GLN A 17 -14.15 -7.55 -8.19
N ALA A 18 -14.68 -8.76 -8.05
CA ALA A 18 -14.15 -9.91 -8.76
C ALA A 18 -14.37 -9.73 -10.27
N ALA A 19 -13.34 -10.04 -11.07
CA ALA A 19 -13.34 -9.82 -12.50
C ALA A 19 -14.53 -10.48 -13.21
N ALA A 20 -14.85 -11.73 -12.86
CA ALA A 20 -15.83 -12.58 -13.56
C ALA A 20 -17.31 -12.13 -13.50
N ARG A 21 -17.65 -11.00 -12.86
CA ARG A 21 -19.04 -10.53 -12.74
C ARG A 21 -19.33 -9.40 -13.72
N ALA A 22 -20.14 -9.66 -14.74
CA ALA A 22 -20.57 -8.65 -15.73
C ALA A 22 -21.18 -7.37 -15.10
N GLY A 23 -21.86 -7.50 -13.95
CA GLY A 23 -22.38 -6.33 -13.20
C GLY A 23 -21.33 -5.57 -12.38
N GLY A 24 -20.17 -6.18 -12.11
CA GLY A 24 -19.10 -5.60 -11.29
C GLY A 24 -18.46 -4.37 -11.94
N GLN A 25 -18.33 -4.36 -13.27
CA GLN A 25 -17.79 -3.21 -14.00
C GLN A 25 -18.64 -1.95 -13.78
N VAL A 26 -19.96 -2.06 -13.86
CA VAL A 26 -20.88 -0.93 -13.70
C VAL A 26 -20.80 -0.37 -12.28
N LEU A 27 -20.75 -1.25 -11.27
CA LEU A 27 -20.60 -0.86 -9.87
C LEU A 27 -19.27 -0.14 -9.62
N LEU A 28 -18.17 -0.67 -10.16
CA LEU A 28 -16.84 -0.10 -10.03
C LEU A 28 -16.78 1.31 -10.66
N GLN A 29 -17.26 1.46 -11.90
CA GLN A 29 -17.30 2.75 -12.58
C GLN A 29 -18.22 3.75 -11.89
N SER A 30 -19.37 3.31 -11.37
CA SER A 30 -20.30 4.16 -10.60
C SER A 30 -19.65 4.68 -9.31
N ARG A 31 -18.96 3.80 -8.58
CA ARG A 31 -18.20 4.15 -7.38
C ARG A 31 -17.07 5.12 -7.72
N LEU A 32 -16.31 4.84 -8.77
CA LEU A 32 -15.21 5.68 -9.23
C LEU A 32 -15.68 7.09 -9.58
N LYS A 33 -16.79 7.23 -10.35
CA LYS A 33 -17.40 8.53 -10.67
C LYS A 33 -17.78 9.30 -9.41
N THR A 34 -18.47 8.63 -8.49
CA THR A 34 -18.94 9.24 -7.23
C THR A 34 -17.77 9.77 -6.41
N VAL A 35 -16.74 8.95 -6.22
CA VAL A 35 -15.58 9.32 -5.41
C VAL A 35 -14.72 10.37 -6.10
N ALA A 36 -14.48 10.25 -7.40
CA ALA A 36 -13.69 11.22 -8.15
C ALA A 36 -14.34 12.61 -8.15
N ARG A 37 -15.68 12.69 -8.21
CA ARG A 37 -16.43 13.95 -8.01
C ARG A 37 -16.25 14.51 -6.60
N ARG A 38 -16.38 13.66 -5.57
CA ARG A 38 -16.21 14.05 -4.16
C ARG A 38 -14.81 14.61 -3.89
N LEU A 39 -13.78 14.06 -4.54
CA LEU A 39 -12.39 14.50 -4.41
C LEU A 39 -12.00 15.66 -5.35
N GLY A 40 -12.94 16.21 -6.12
CA GLY A 40 -12.70 17.39 -6.95
C GLY A 40 -11.90 17.15 -8.23
N PHE A 41 -11.82 15.91 -8.72
CA PHE A 41 -11.15 15.63 -10.00
C PHE A 41 -11.85 16.36 -11.16
N GLY A 42 -11.09 17.06 -11.99
CA GLY A 42 -11.57 17.70 -13.22
C GLY A 42 -12.14 16.69 -14.23
N GLU A 43 -12.97 17.18 -15.16
CA GLU A 43 -13.69 16.32 -16.12
C GLU A 43 -12.77 15.41 -16.95
N ILE A 44 -11.73 15.99 -17.55
CA ILE A 44 -10.74 15.26 -18.34
C ILE A 44 -10.10 14.15 -17.52
N LYS A 45 -9.69 14.42 -16.27
CA LYS A 45 -9.05 13.41 -15.41
C LYS A 45 -10.05 12.31 -15.02
N ARG A 46 -11.32 12.63 -14.77
CA ARG A 46 -12.37 11.61 -14.53
C ARG A 46 -12.60 10.71 -15.74
N GLU A 47 -12.56 11.23 -16.96
CA GLU A 47 -12.67 10.43 -18.18
C GLU A 47 -11.48 9.48 -18.34
N ARG A 48 -10.25 9.98 -18.12
CA ARG A 48 -9.03 9.17 -18.11
C ARG A 48 -9.12 8.02 -17.11
N MET A 49 -9.58 8.29 -15.89
CA MET A 49 -9.78 7.28 -14.84
C MET A 49 -10.77 6.20 -15.27
N LEU A 50 -11.86 6.57 -15.95
CA LEU A 50 -12.87 5.61 -16.42
C LEU A 50 -12.33 4.73 -17.55
N LEU A 51 -11.55 5.29 -18.46
CA LEU A 51 -10.86 4.53 -19.50
C LEU A 51 -9.86 3.54 -18.87
N VAL A 52 -9.03 3.98 -17.94
CA VAL A 52 -8.10 3.11 -17.21
C VAL A 52 -8.85 2.00 -16.47
N CYS A 53 -9.93 2.33 -15.76
CA CYS A 53 -10.77 1.35 -15.09
C CYS A 53 -11.33 0.31 -16.06
N GLN A 54 -11.80 0.74 -17.25
CA GLN A 54 -12.31 -0.16 -18.28
C GLN A 54 -11.21 -1.08 -18.83
N GLU A 55 -10.01 -0.56 -19.09
CA GLU A 55 -8.89 -1.37 -19.57
C GLU A 55 -8.45 -2.40 -18.52
N LEU A 56 -8.37 -2.01 -17.24
CA LEU A 56 -8.06 -2.94 -16.15
C LEU A 56 -9.10 -4.06 -16.07
N VAL A 57 -10.40 -3.73 -16.04
CA VAL A 57 -11.47 -4.74 -16.01
C VAL A 57 -11.44 -5.65 -17.25
N THR A 58 -11.25 -5.07 -18.43
CA THR A 58 -11.23 -5.81 -19.69
C THR A 58 -10.04 -6.77 -19.76
N ASN A 59 -8.87 -6.34 -19.30
CA ASN A 59 -7.69 -7.20 -19.21
C ASN A 59 -7.94 -8.38 -18.27
N GLN A 60 -8.55 -8.12 -17.12
CA GLN A 60 -8.93 -9.19 -16.19
C GLN A 60 -9.88 -10.19 -16.87
N MET A 61 -10.94 -9.72 -17.54
CA MET A 61 -11.87 -10.61 -18.24
C MET A 61 -11.24 -11.45 -19.35
N LYS A 62 -10.32 -10.85 -20.12
CA LYS A 62 -9.70 -11.52 -21.28
C LYS A 62 -8.59 -12.48 -20.89
N TYR A 63 -7.77 -12.15 -19.88
CA TYR A 63 -6.51 -12.84 -19.62
C TYR A 63 -6.46 -13.56 -18.26
N ALA A 64 -7.30 -13.18 -17.30
CA ALA A 64 -7.26 -13.74 -15.94
C ALA A 64 -7.92 -15.12 -15.81
N ARG A 65 -8.41 -15.75 -16.88
CA ARG A 65 -9.15 -17.03 -16.84
C ARG A 65 -10.31 -17.06 -15.82
N GLY A 66 -10.93 -15.91 -15.57
CA GLY A 66 -12.01 -15.76 -14.59
C GLY A 66 -11.57 -15.57 -13.14
N THR A 67 -10.26 -15.54 -12.84
CA THR A 67 -9.72 -15.38 -11.49
C THR A 67 -8.96 -14.06 -11.35
N GLY A 68 -9.60 -13.06 -10.75
CA GLY A 68 -8.94 -11.77 -10.50
C GLY A 68 -9.87 -10.76 -9.85
N LEU A 69 -9.30 -9.62 -9.52
CA LEU A 69 -9.99 -8.53 -8.84
C LEU A 69 -9.57 -7.18 -9.42
N VAL A 70 -10.47 -6.21 -9.29
CA VAL A 70 -10.18 -4.79 -9.49
C VAL A 70 -10.64 -4.01 -8.28
N GLN A 71 -9.80 -3.10 -7.81
CA GLN A 71 -9.97 -2.33 -6.59
C GLN A 71 -9.84 -0.84 -6.85
N ILE A 72 -10.56 -0.05 -6.06
CA ILE A 72 -10.40 1.39 -5.94
C ILE A 72 -9.97 1.69 -4.52
N TRP A 73 -8.85 2.37 -4.37
CA TRP A 73 -8.35 2.84 -3.08
C TRP A 73 -8.31 4.37 -3.03
N GLU A 74 -8.57 4.92 -1.85
CA GLU A 74 -8.41 6.33 -1.54
C GLU A 74 -7.19 6.55 -0.68
N GLN A 75 -6.27 7.37 -1.15
CA GLN A 75 -5.25 8.00 -0.33
C GLN A 75 -5.77 9.36 0.13
N ARG A 76 -5.69 9.63 1.44
CA ARG A 76 -6.09 10.91 2.06
C ARG A 76 -4.89 11.75 2.51
N SER A 77 -3.87 11.08 3.01
CA SER A 77 -2.60 11.63 3.49
C SER A 77 -1.47 10.97 2.71
N PRO A 78 -0.30 11.60 2.47
CA PRO A 78 -0.02 13.00 2.72
C PRO A 78 -0.82 13.89 1.76
N GLU A 79 -1.11 13.37 0.56
CA GLU A 79 -1.89 14.05 -0.47
C GLU A 79 -3.04 13.18 -0.96
N PRO A 80 -4.21 13.79 -1.27
CA PRO A 80 -5.33 13.08 -1.84
C PRO A 80 -4.97 12.40 -3.17
N ALA A 81 -5.28 11.11 -3.30
CA ALA A 81 -5.15 10.39 -4.56
C ALA A 81 -6.16 9.23 -4.64
N LEU A 82 -6.38 8.74 -5.85
CA LEU A 82 -7.11 7.50 -6.11
C LEU A 82 -6.19 6.51 -6.81
N ASP A 83 -6.10 5.32 -6.24
CA ASP A 83 -5.39 4.20 -6.83
C ASP A 83 -6.38 3.19 -7.41
N LEU A 84 -6.19 2.85 -8.67
CA LEU A 84 -6.81 1.72 -9.32
C LEU A 84 -5.82 0.56 -9.32
N PHE A 85 -6.23 -0.58 -8.80
CA PHE A 85 -5.40 -1.77 -8.73
C PHE A 85 -6.14 -2.97 -9.31
N ALA A 86 -5.49 -3.71 -10.18
CA ALA A 86 -6.00 -4.97 -10.69
C ALA A 86 -4.97 -6.07 -10.48
N MET A 87 -5.44 -7.26 -10.11
CA MET A 87 -4.59 -8.43 -9.90
C MET A 87 -5.34 -9.69 -10.30
N ASP A 88 -4.71 -10.53 -11.10
CA ASP A 88 -5.22 -11.84 -11.49
C ASP A 88 -4.42 -13.01 -10.93
N PHE A 89 -4.95 -14.21 -11.12
CA PHE A 89 -4.28 -15.49 -10.88
C PHE A 89 -4.14 -16.27 -12.21
N GLY A 90 -3.87 -15.54 -13.29
CA GLY A 90 -3.79 -16.06 -14.65
C GLY A 90 -2.40 -16.63 -15.01
N PRO A 91 -2.11 -16.86 -16.30
CA PRO A 91 -0.83 -17.37 -16.78
C PRO A 91 0.36 -16.41 -16.62
N GLY A 92 0.09 -15.14 -16.30
CA GLY A 92 1.06 -14.06 -16.35
C GLY A 92 1.44 -13.66 -17.79
N ILE A 93 2.29 -12.64 -17.89
CA ILE A 93 2.79 -12.05 -19.13
C ILE A 93 4.30 -12.30 -19.16
N ALA A 94 4.78 -13.00 -20.21
CA ALA A 94 6.19 -13.35 -20.35
C ALA A 94 7.08 -12.13 -20.64
N ASP A 95 6.68 -11.29 -21.60
CA ASP A 95 7.36 -10.04 -21.92
C ASP A 95 6.44 -8.84 -21.66
N LEU A 96 6.59 -8.27 -20.46
CA LEU A 96 5.81 -7.11 -20.03
C LEU A 96 6.19 -5.84 -20.81
N ASN A 97 7.44 -5.72 -21.27
CA ASN A 97 7.88 -4.55 -22.03
C ASN A 97 7.22 -4.54 -23.41
N GLN A 98 7.16 -5.70 -24.07
CA GLN A 98 6.44 -5.86 -25.33
C GLN A 98 4.95 -5.54 -25.15
N ALA A 99 4.30 -6.09 -24.11
CA ALA A 99 2.89 -5.82 -23.84
C ALA A 99 2.58 -4.33 -23.57
N LEU A 100 3.55 -3.58 -23.04
CA LEU A 100 3.44 -2.12 -22.86
C LEU A 100 3.71 -1.36 -24.17
N ALA A 101 4.64 -1.83 -24.99
CA ALA A 101 5.04 -1.22 -26.26
C ALA A 101 4.01 -1.43 -27.38
N ASP A 102 3.33 -2.57 -27.44
CA ASP A 102 2.30 -2.87 -28.44
C ASP A 102 1.10 -1.90 -28.34
N GLY A 103 0.98 -1.14 -27.24
CA GLY A 103 0.06 -0.01 -27.14
C GLY A 103 0.45 1.23 -27.97
N HIS A 104 1.67 1.29 -28.53
CA HIS A 104 2.26 2.45 -29.20
C HIS A 104 1.93 2.55 -30.70
N THR A 105 1.50 1.47 -31.36
CA THR A 105 1.18 1.50 -32.79
C THR A 105 -0.24 2.06 -33.04
N THR A 106 -0.30 3.29 -33.57
CA THR A 106 -1.42 3.89 -34.34
C THR A 106 -2.04 2.82 -35.27
N SER A 107 -3.33 2.55 -35.37
CA SER A 107 -4.54 3.38 -35.49
C SER A 107 -5.73 2.40 -35.57
N GLY A 108 -6.81 2.64 -34.81
CA GLY A 108 -8.07 1.89 -34.96
C GLY A 108 -8.12 0.51 -34.29
N THR A 109 -9.21 0.29 -33.53
CA THR A 109 -9.73 -0.96 -32.97
C THR A 109 -8.92 -1.68 -31.87
N LEU A 110 -9.33 -1.46 -30.62
CA LEU A 110 -9.41 -2.41 -29.50
C LEU A 110 -8.26 -3.42 -29.31
N GLY A 111 -7.27 -3.07 -28.47
CA GLY A 111 -6.27 -4.03 -27.97
C GLY A 111 -5.02 -3.43 -27.32
N LYS A 112 -5.12 -2.32 -26.56
CA LYS A 112 -3.98 -1.48 -26.11
C LYS A 112 -3.90 -1.26 -24.59
N GLY A 113 -4.37 -2.22 -23.79
CA GLY A 113 -4.80 -1.97 -22.41
C GLY A 113 -3.72 -1.40 -21.49
N LEU A 114 -2.58 -2.08 -21.33
CA LEU A 114 -1.55 -1.65 -20.36
C LEU A 114 -0.81 -0.36 -20.76
N GLY A 115 -0.50 -0.18 -22.05
CA GLY A 115 0.06 1.07 -22.56
C GLY A 115 -0.88 2.26 -22.39
N THR A 116 -2.19 2.04 -22.50
CA THR A 116 -3.21 3.06 -22.22
C THR A 116 -3.23 3.42 -20.74
N VAL A 117 -3.19 2.43 -19.83
CA VAL A 117 -3.08 2.68 -18.39
C VAL A 117 -1.88 3.57 -18.08
N ARG A 118 -0.70 3.23 -18.63
CA ARG A 118 0.55 3.98 -18.42
C ARG A 118 0.48 5.43 -18.90
N ARG A 119 -0.21 5.69 -20.01
CA ARG A 119 -0.29 7.02 -20.62
C ARG A 119 -1.31 7.92 -19.94
N LEU A 120 -2.37 7.36 -19.38
CA LEU A 120 -3.50 8.12 -18.85
C LEU A 120 -3.41 8.39 -17.35
N ALA A 121 -2.70 7.54 -16.60
CA ALA A 121 -2.48 7.70 -15.16
C ALA A 121 -1.39 8.72 -14.86
N ASP A 122 -1.41 9.28 -13.64
CA ASP A 122 -0.34 10.17 -13.16
C ASP A 122 0.90 9.35 -12.79
N ASP A 123 0.70 8.21 -12.09
CA ASP A 123 1.72 7.18 -11.91
C ASP A 123 1.14 5.81 -12.24
N SER A 124 1.99 4.87 -12.67
CA SER A 124 1.59 3.48 -12.83
C SER A 124 2.79 2.54 -12.77
N ASP A 125 2.54 1.29 -12.38
CA ASP A 125 3.51 0.22 -12.51
C ASP A 125 2.80 -1.12 -12.68
N PHE A 126 3.54 -2.09 -13.20
CA PHE A 126 3.04 -3.39 -13.60
C PHE A 126 4.01 -4.48 -13.14
N TYR A 127 3.45 -5.60 -12.70
CA TYR A 127 4.19 -6.75 -12.24
C TYR A 127 3.55 -8.01 -12.77
N SER A 128 4.34 -8.96 -13.26
CA SER A 128 3.82 -10.24 -13.69
C SER A 128 4.78 -11.36 -13.36
N VAL A 129 4.23 -12.49 -12.93
CA VAL A 129 4.94 -13.75 -12.75
C VAL A 129 4.38 -14.72 -13.80
N PRO A 130 5.09 -14.93 -14.92
CA PRO A 130 4.67 -15.89 -15.93
C PRO A 130 4.80 -17.33 -15.41
N ALA A 131 4.06 -18.26 -16.01
CA ALA A 131 4.09 -19.68 -15.65
C ALA A 131 5.51 -20.29 -15.60
N THR A 132 6.44 -19.81 -16.43
CA THR A 132 7.85 -20.26 -16.44
C THR A 132 8.64 -19.85 -15.20
N GLN A 133 8.16 -18.88 -14.43
CA GLN A 133 8.77 -18.37 -13.20
C GLN A 133 7.91 -18.64 -11.95
N ALA A 134 6.79 -19.34 -12.09
CA ALA A 134 5.84 -19.58 -11.00
C ALA A 134 6.30 -20.64 -10.01
N ALA A 135 7.26 -21.49 -10.39
CA ALA A 135 7.77 -22.52 -9.50
C ALA A 135 8.43 -21.89 -8.27
N GLY A 136 7.92 -22.18 -7.07
CA GLY A 136 8.43 -21.63 -5.82
C GLY A 136 7.94 -20.22 -5.46
N THR A 137 7.04 -19.63 -6.26
CA THR A 137 6.36 -18.38 -5.91
C THR A 137 5.01 -18.68 -5.25
N PRO A 138 4.55 -17.86 -4.29
CA PRO A 138 3.23 -18.01 -3.68
C PRO A 138 2.10 -17.50 -4.60
N TRP A 139 2.44 -16.89 -5.74
CA TRP A 139 1.50 -16.28 -6.67
C TRP A 139 2.03 -16.31 -8.11
N GLN A 140 1.11 -16.51 -9.04
CA GLN A 140 1.29 -16.42 -10.48
C GLN A 140 0.18 -15.54 -11.06
N GLY A 141 0.51 -14.66 -12.00
CA GLY A 141 -0.48 -13.77 -12.63
C GLY A 141 0.10 -12.42 -13.00
N THR A 142 -0.77 -11.44 -13.18
CA THR A 142 -0.41 -10.05 -13.46
C THR A 142 -1.08 -9.12 -12.46
N ALA A 143 -0.33 -8.11 -12.02
CA ALA A 143 -0.78 -7.02 -11.20
C ALA A 143 -0.49 -5.69 -11.91
N ALA A 144 -1.45 -4.77 -11.87
CA ALA A 144 -1.36 -3.45 -12.47
C ALA A 144 -1.88 -2.41 -11.48
N TRP A 145 -1.11 -1.35 -11.28
CA TRP A 145 -1.46 -0.23 -10.42
C TRP A 145 -1.40 1.08 -11.20
N ALA A 146 -2.37 1.96 -10.96
CA ALA A 146 -2.45 3.29 -11.54
C ALA A 146 -2.96 4.31 -10.52
N ARG A 147 -2.27 5.43 -10.38
CA ARG A 147 -2.61 6.53 -9.47
C ARG A 147 -3.11 7.75 -10.22
N PHE A 148 -4.07 8.44 -9.62
CA PHE A 148 -4.57 9.74 -10.04
C PHE A 148 -4.62 10.71 -8.86
N ARG A 149 -4.11 11.93 -9.02
CA ARG A 149 -4.17 13.03 -8.06
C ARG A 149 -5.15 14.11 -8.53
N PRO A 150 -5.90 14.77 -7.65
CA PRO A 150 -6.71 15.92 -8.04
C PRO A 150 -5.82 17.09 -8.47
N GLY A 151 -6.29 17.92 -9.40
CA GLY A 151 -5.53 19.03 -9.99
C GLY A 151 -4.74 18.64 -11.25
N ASP A 152 -4.12 19.65 -11.87
CA ASP A 152 -3.21 19.49 -13.01
C ASP A 152 -1.79 19.30 -12.48
N ASN A 153 -1.10 18.25 -12.96
CA ASN A 153 0.20 17.85 -12.42
C ASN A 153 1.23 18.96 -12.65
N GLY A 154 1.77 19.53 -11.56
CA GLY A 154 3.11 20.08 -11.58
C GLY A 154 4.10 18.94 -11.76
N GLN A 155 5.27 19.20 -12.35
CA GLN A 155 6.37 18.24 -12.28
C GLN A 155 6.82 18.18 -10.82
N ASP A 156 6.35 17.20 -10.07
CA ASP A 156 6.86 16.93 -8.72
C ASP A 156 8.34 16.52 -8.85
N GLU A 157 9.21 17.18 -8.10
CA GLU A 157 10.58 16.71 -7.97
C GLU A 157 10.58 15.30 -7.34
N PRO A 158 11.49 14.41 -7.76
CA PRO A 158 11.56 13.07 -7.22
C PRO A 158 11.90 13.11 -5.72
N GLY A 159 10.90 12.92 -4.88
CA GLY A 159 11.03 12.70 -3.44
C GLY A 159 10.96 11.22 -3.06
N PRO A 160 10.97 10.91 -1.75
CA PRO A 160 10.82 9.55 -1.25
C PRO A 160 9.53 8.90 -1.78
N ALA A 161 9.65 7.67 -2.28
CA ALA A 161 8.52 6.88 -2.73
C ALA A 161 8.02 5.97 -1.62
N PHE A 162 6.70 5.82 -1.51
CA PHE A 162 6.08 4.94 -0.51
C PHE A 162 4.87 4.19 -1.07
N GLY A 163 4.47 3.16 -0.35
CA GLY A 163 3.32 2.34 -0.64
C GLY A 163 2.63 1.88 0.63
N ARG A 164 1.30 1.86 0.62
CA ARG A 164 0.49 1.36 1.75
C ARG A 164 -0.54 0.34 1.32
N TYR A 165 -0.82 -0.58 2.23
CA TYR A 165 -1.94 -1.52 2.16
C TYR A 165 -2.54 -1.63 3.55
N LEU A 166 -3.86 -1.41 3.67
CA LEU A 166 -4.60 -1.54 4.92
C LEU A 166 -5.95 -2.19 4.64
N ARG A 167 -6.22 -3.35 5.23
CA ARG A 167 -7.49 -4.08 5.13
C ARG A 167 -7.93 -4.57 6.49
N ALA A 168 -9.19 -4.30 6.82
CA ALA A 168 -9.80 -4.86 8.02
C ALA A 168 -10.06 -6.37 7.86
N LEU A 169 -10.14 -7.06 8.98
CA LEU A 169 -10.63 -8.43 9.11
C LEU A 169 -12.01 -8.53 8.46
N HIS A 170 -12.15 -9.46 7.51
CA HIS A 170 -13.37 -9.68 6.73
C HIS A 170 -13.95 -8.41 6.08
N ASP A 171 -13.10 -7.43 5.75
CA ASP A 171 -13.50 -6.12 5.21
C ASP A 171 -14.54 -5.40 6.10
N ALA A 172 -14.44 -5.60 7.42
CA ALA A 172 -15.23 -4.91 8.42
C ALA A 172 -15.02 -3.38 8.33
N PRO A 173 -16.00 -2.57 8.76
CA PRO A 173 -15.87 -1.11 8.74
C PRO A 173 -14.75 -0.59 9.65
N HIS A 174 -14.30 -1.39 10.61
CA HIS A 174 -13.29 -1.03 11.61
C HIS A 174 -12.02 -1.84 11.37
N ASN A 175 -10.93 -1.15 11.05
CA ASN A 175 -9.59 -1.73 10.97
C ASN A 175 -8.82 -1.37 12.25
N GLY A 176 -8.34 -2.38 12.98
CA GLY A 176 -7.46 -2.24 14.15
C GLY A 176 -6.07 -1.74 13.83
N ASP A 177 -5.65 -1.86 12.57
CA ASP A 177 -4.38 -1.33 12.08
C ASP A 177 -4.49 0.13 11.63
N CYS A 178 -3.37 0.84 11.73
CA CYS A 178 -3.21 2.17 11.16
C CYS A 178 -1.78 2.38 10.65
N ALA A 179 -1.64 3.11 9.54
CA ALA A 179 -0.32 3.51 9.03
C ALA A 179 -0.40 4.87 8.37
N ASP A 180 0.21 5.87 9.01
CA ASP A 180 0.25 7.24 8.50
C ASP A 180 1.69 7.75 8.34
N LEU A 181 1.86 8.72 7.45
CA LEU A 181 3.15 9.23 7.06
C LEU A 181 3.09 10.70 6.65
N ALA A 182 4.21 11.39 6.88
CA ALA A 182 4.46 12.74 6.42
C ALA A 182 5.66 12.69 5.48
N VAL A 183 5.56 13.38 4.35
CA VAL A 183 6.61 13.44 3.32
C VAL A 183 6.95 14.89 3.05
N ASP A 184 8.24 15.15 2.95
CA ASP A 184 8.77 16.41 2.46
C ASP A 184 10.02 16.14 1.59
N ARG A 185 10.63 17.19 1.06
CA ARG A 185 11.83 17.08 0.21
C ARG A 185 13.07 16.52 0.94
N HIS A 186 13.08 16.54 2.27
CA HIS A 186 14.19 16.07 3.09
C HIS A 186 14.04 14.60 3.49
N GLY A 187 12.82 14.06 3.43
CA GLY A 187 12.58 12.69 3.85
C GLY A 187 11.11 12.34 4.04
N LEU A 188 10.91 11.20 4.70
CA LEU A 188 9.60 10.69 5.09
C LEU A 188 9.65 10.23 6.53
N ARG A 189 8.63 10.60 7.31
CA ARG A 189 8.38 10.13 8.68
C ARG A 189 7.13 9.29 8.69
N TRP A 190 7.12 8.17 9.43
CA TRP A 190 5.96 7.29 9.48
C TRP A 190 5.69 6.76 10.88
N VAL A 191 4.43 6.39 11.09
CA VAL A 191 3.97 5.58 12.23
C VAL A 191 3.09 4.48 11.67
N HIS A 192 3.29 3.27 12.20
CA HIS A 192 2.52 2.08 11.88
C HIS A 192 2.15 1.41 13.20
N MET A 193 0.86 1.20 13.47
CA MET A 193 0.40 0.57 14.71
C MET A 193 -0.67 -0.46 14.43
N ASP A 194 -0.76 -1.42 15.35
CA ASP A 194 -1.80 -2.44 15.43
C ASP A 194 -2.41 -2.37 16.85
N GLY A 195 -3.70 -2.01 16.90
CA GLY A 195 -4.45 -1.87 18.13
C GLY A 195 -4.82 -3.22 18.72
N LEU A 196 -4.60 -3.41 20.02
CA LEU A 196 -4.79 -4.72 20.65
C LEU A 196 -6.23 -5.24 20.58
N GLY A 197 -6.40 -6.40 19.94
CA GLY A 197 -7.68 -7.09 19.78
C GLY A 197 -8.11 -7.10 18.32
N HIS A 198 -9.41 -6.99 18.06
CA HIS A 198 -9.93 -6.90 16.69
C HIS A 198 -11.20 -6.06 16.65
N GLY A 199 -11.54 -5.56 15.46
CA GLY A 199 -12.79 -4.83 15.22
C GLY A 199 -12.85 -3.47 15.91
N VAL A 200 -14.00 -3.12 16.49
CA VAL A 200 -14.27 -1.75 16.98
C VAL A 200 -13.29 -1.32 18.08
N GLU A 201 -12.94 -2.21 19.00
CA GLU A 201 -12.08 -1.88 20.14
C GLU A 201 -10.65 -1.56 19.69
N ALA A 202 -10.07 -2.43 18.87
CA ALA A 202 -8.76 -2.23 18.27
C ALA A 202 -8.72 -0.94 17.44
N ALA A 203 -9.71 -0.75 16.57
CA ALA A 203 -9.80 0.45 15.74
C ALA A 203 -9.92 1.73 16.59
N THR A 204 -10.65 1.68 17.71
CA THR A 204 -10.81 2.81 18.63
C THR A 204 -9.51 3.14 19.36
N ALA A 205 -8.67 2.14 19.65
CA ALA A 205 -7.37 2.36 20.27
C ALA A 205 -6.47 3.22 19.37
N VAL A 206 -6.38 2.91 18.07
CA VAL A 206 -5.51 3.63 17.13
C VAL A 206 -6.15 4.87 16.47
N ALA A 207 -7.48 4.99 16.53
CA ALA A 207 -8.25 6.05 15.89
C ALA A 207 -7.76 7.45 16.25
N GLY A 208 -7.33 8.22 15.25
CA GLY A 208 -6.91 9.61 15.42
C GLY A 208 -5.57 9.79 16.16
N ARG A 209 -4.93 8.70 16.59
CA ARG A 209 -3.62 8.68 17.28
C ARG A 209 -2.47 8.32 16.33
N CYS A 210 -2.75 7.66 15.22
CA CYS A 210 -1.77 7.33 14.19
C CYS A 210 -1.23 8.57 13.49
N ARG A 211 -0.22 9.22 14.08
CA ARG A 211 0.33 10.48 13.57
C ARG A 211 1.85 10.40 13.52
N PRO A 212 2.47 10.63 12.35
CA PRO A 212 3.93 10.70 12.26
C PRO A 212 4.46 11.88 13.09
N GLY A 213 5.75 11.83 13.43
CA GLY A 213 6.44 12.93 14.11
C GLY A 213 6.62 14.17 13.22
N GLU A 214 6.88 15.29 13.88
CA GLU A 214 7.29 16.53 13.23
C GLU A 214 8.78 16.48 12.83
N PRO A 215 9.25 17.32 11.90
CA PRO A 215 10.68 17.44 11.62
C PRO A 215 11.49 17.71 12.89
N GLY A 216 12.47 16.86 13.16
CA GLY A 216 13.32 16.93 14.36
C GLY A 216 12.91 16.00 15.50
N ASP A 217 11.69 15.45 15.49
CA ASP A 217 11.29 14.39 16.43
C ASP A 217 12.08 13.11 16.16
N SER A 218 12.63 12.51 17.22
CA SER A 218 13.21 11.18 17.16
C SER A 218 12.10 10.10 17.09
N PRO A 219 12.29 8.96 16.39
CA PRO A 219 11.31 7.87 16.41
C PRO A 219 10.96 7.37 17.81
N ALA A 220 11.92 7.37 18.74
CA ALA A 220 11.67 7.01 20.13
C ALA A 220 10.78 8.04 20.84
N GLU A 221 11.00 9.34 20.62
CA GLU A 221 10.15 10.42 21.15
C GLU A 221 8.71 10.32 20.63
N VAL A 222 8.54 9.99 19.35
CA VAL A 222 7.22 9.74 18.74
C VAL A 222 6.51 8.59 19.46
N LEU A 223 7.18 7.45 19.67
CA LEU A 223 6.58 6.32 20.40
C LEU A 223 6.27 6.64 21.86
N HIS A 224 7.13 7.39 22.55
CA HIS A 224 6.86 7.82 23.93
C HIS A 224 5.62 8.71 24.02
N ARG A 225 5.44 9.62 23.06
CA ARG A 225 4.23 10.44 22.95
C ARG A 225 2.99 9.57 22.68
N LEU A 226 3.06 8.67 21.69
CA LEU A 226 1.97 7.75 21.35
C LEU A 226 1.58 6.86 22.54
N SER A 227 2.56 6.36 23.30
CA SER A 227 2.31 5.57 24.51
C SER A 227 1.50 6.35 25.55
N ARG A 228 1.83 7.63 25.78
CA ARG A 228 1.03 8.49 26.66
C ARG A 228 -0.39 8.70 26.13
N ASP A 229 -0.55 8.92 24.83
CA ASP A 229 -1.86 9.13 24.19
C ASP A 229 -2.75 7.87 24.19
N LEU A 230 -2.13 6.69 24.26
CA LEU A 230 -2.78 5.39 24.36
C LEU A 230 -3.07 4.95 25.80
N SER A 231 -2.57 5.68 26.81
CA SER A 231 -2.80 5.37 28.21
C SER A 231 -4.29 5.31 28.54
N GLY A 232 -4.73 4.23 29.20
CA GLY A 232 -6.14 3.98 29.52
C GLY A 232 -6.99 3.44 28.37
N SER A 233 -6.38 3.18 27.20
CA SER A 233 -7.00 2.41 26.12
C SER A 233 -6.62 0.92 26.21
N ARG A 234 -7.06 0.13 25.22
CA ARG A 234 -6.57 -1.25 25.04
C ARG A 234 -5.06 -1.31 24.78
N GLY A 235 -4.46 -0.21 24.31
CA GLY A 235 -3.07 -0.16 23.89
C GLY A 235 -2.87 -0.62 22.45
N ALA A 236 -1.63 -0.52 21.98
CA ALA A 236 -1.24 -0.93 20.63
C ALA A 236 0.22 -1.40 20.63
N VAL A 237 0.58 -2.20 19.64
CA VAL A 237 1.97 -2.37 19.22
C VAL A 237 2.25 -1.41 18.07
N GLY A 238 3.49 -0.97 17.91
CA GLY A 238 3.78 0.14 17.00
C GLY A 238 5.22 0.29 16.60
N ILE A 239 5.43 0.82 15.40
CA ILE A 239 6.72 1.19 14.83
C ILE A 239 6.65 2.64 14.37
N ALA A 240 7.62 3.46 14.78
CA ALA A 240 7.88 4.78 14.24
C ALA A 240 9.21 4.79 13.49
N GLY A 241 9.31 5.64 12.48
CA GLY A 241 10.59 5.83 11.81
C GLY A 241 10.67 7.10 10.97
N GLU A 242 11.89 7.38 10.54
CA GLU A 242 12.25 8.49 9.70
C GLU A 242 13.30 8.05 8.68
N ALA A 243 13.07 8.35 7.41
CA ALA A 243 14.00 8.12 6.32
C ALA A 243 14.44 9.48 5.77
N MET A 244 15.76 9.70 5.70
CA MET A 244 16.37 11.00 5.40
C MET A 244 17.14 10.93 4.08
N VAL A 245 16.75 11.77 3.11
CA VAL A 245 17.32 11.79 1.76
C VAL A 245 18.80 12.18 1.78
N ALA A 246 19.15 13.22 2.55
CA ALA A 246 20.51 13.74 2.61
C ALA A 246 21.52 12.72 3.17
N GLU A 247 21.11 11.96 4.18
CA GLU A 247 21.95 10.93 4.81
C GLU A 247 21.88 9.59 4.09
N ARG A 248 20.91 9.40 3.18
CA ARG A 248 20.57 8.09 2.58
C ARG A 248 20.45 7.01 3.65
N GLY A 249 19.72 7.33 4.71
CA GLY A 249 19.58 6.47 5.88
C GLY A 249 18.19 6.55 6.49
N ALA A 250 17.92 5.66 7.44
CA ALA A 250 16.71 5.70 8.24
C ALA A 250 16.99 5.39 9.71
N ARG A 251 16.15 5.96 10.57
CA ARG A 251 16.03 5.61 11.99
C ARG A 251 14.69 4.94 12.21
N VAL A 252 14.69 3.82 12.92
CA VAL A 252 13.47 3.04 13.22
C VAL A 252 13.48 2.67 14.68
N CYS A 253 12.32 2.76 15.32
CA CYS A 253 12.10 2.29 16.69
C CYS A 253 10.72 1.65 16.74
N GLY A 254 10.54 0.59 17.51
CA GLY A 254 9.25 -0.06 17.67
C GLY A 254 9.10 -0.82 18.99
N VAL A 255 7.85 -1.04 19.34
CA VAL A 255 7.40 -1.73 20.55
C VAL A 255 6.36 -2.78 20.15
N GLY A 256 6.54 -4.01 20.62
CA GLY A 256 5.65 -5.13 20.39
C GLY A 256 6.15 -6.08 19.31
N ASP A 257 5.22 -6.80 18.67
CA ASP A 257 5.47 -7.91 17.76
C ASP A 257 5.19 -7.59 16.28
N MET A 258 5.04 -6.30 15.96
CA MET A 258 5.01 -5.85 14.56
C MET A 258 6.30 -6.24 13.83
N ASN A 259 6.16 -6.49 12.54
CA ASN A 259 7.29 -6.87 11.70
C ASN A 259 7.93 -5.65 11.06
N ALA A 260 9.26 -5.62 11.02
CA ALA A 260 10.02 -4.64 10.24
C ALA A 260 11.18 -5.31 9.50
N TRP A 261 11.41 -4.87 8.26
CA TRP A 261 12.49 -5.38 7.42
C TRP A 261 13.20 -4.26 6.67
N VAL A 262 14.49 -4.44 6.46
CA VAL A 262 15.25 -3.70 5.45
C VAL A 262 15.58 -4.65 4.30
N VAL A 263 15.37 -4.19 3.07
CA VAL A 263 15.82 -4.88 1.85
C VAL A 263 16.90 -4.04 1.21
N ARG A 264 18.11 -4.58 1.13
CA ARG A 264 19.27 -3.94 0.47
C ARG A 264 20.19 -5.02 -0.08
N GLU A 265 20.88 -4.72 -1.18
CA GLU A 265 21.88 -5.62 -1.76
C GLU A 265 21.36 -7.03 -2.11
N GLY A 266 20.06 -7.15 -2.43
CA GLY A 266 19.43 -8.44 -2.74
C GLY A 266 19.16 -9.32 -1.51
N GLU A 267 19.29 -8.78 -0.30
CA GLU A 267 18.99 -9.46 0.95
C GLU A 267 17.88 -8.77 1.72
N ARG A 268 17.14 -9.56 2.50
CA ARG A 268 16.15 -9.07 3.45
C ARG A 268 16.62 -9.37 4.86
N ARG A 269 16.71 -8.34 5.70
CA ARG A 269 17.06 -8.46 7.12
C ARG A 269 15.90 -7.99 7.99
N GLY A 270 15.57 -8.77 9.02
CA GLY A 270 14.59 -8.38 10.05
C GLY A 270 15.18 -7.38 11.04
N LEU A 271 14.33 -6.48 11.52
CA LEU A 271 14.62 -5.57 12.61
C LEU A 271 13.86 -6.05 13.85
N GLU A 272 14.52 -6.05 15.00
CA GLU A 272 13.93 -6.52 16.25
C GLU A 272 13.34 -5.36 17.04
N MET A 273 12.06 -5.47 17.41
CA MET A 273 11.35 -4.45 18.17
C MET A 273 11.45 -4.74 19.67
N ALA A 274 11.37 -3.70 20.50
CA ALA A 274 11.39 -3.86 21.95
C ALA A 274 10.09 -4.54 22.43
N PRO A 275 10.13 -5.46 23.41
CA PRO A 275 8.91 -6.05 23.93
C PRO A 275 8.09 -5.04 24.74
N GLY A 276 6.76 -5.11 24.61
CA GLY A 276 5.83 -4.29 25.38
C GLY A 276 4.61 -3.88 24.58
N ILE A 277 3.79 -3.04 25.21
CA ILE A 277 2.56 -2.50 24.62
C ILE A 277 2.54 -0.99 24.88
N LEU A 278 2.32 -0.19 23.84
CA LEU A 278 2.13 1.27 23.97
C LEU A 278 0.82 1.56 24.71
N GLY A 279 0.84 2.49 25.67
CA GLY A 279 -0.29 2.75 26.57
C GLY A 279 -0.29 1.90 27.84
N HIS A 280 0.64 0.94 27.94
CA HIS A 280 0.89 0.09 29.10
C HIS A 280 2.42 -0.03 29.32
N ASP A 281 2.86 -1.08 30.02
CA ASP A 281 4.28 -1.34 30.24
C ASP A 281 5.00 -1.72 28.94
N HIS A 282 6.10 -1.02 28.66
CA HIS A 282 7.03 -1.36 27.60
C HIS A 282 8.45 -1.00 28.01
N ARG A 283 9.44 -1.70 27.42
CA ARG A 283 10.85 -1.31 27.59
C ARG A 283 11.16 -0.04 26.79
N SER A 284 12.18 0.69 27.20
CA SER A 284 12.79 1.72 26.37
C SER A 284 13.24 1.08 25.05
N CYS A 285 12.84 1.69 23.93
CA CYS A 285 13.24 1.23 22.60
C CYS A 285 14.46 2.04 22.15
N GLU A 286 15.51 1.34 21.74
CA GLU A 286 16.68 1.94 21.12
C GLU A 286 16.44 2.16 19.62
N GLU A 287 16.96 3.26 19.09
CA GLU A 287 16.84 3.56 17.66
C GLU A 287 17.78 2.71 16.82
N ILE A 288 17.20 1.97 15.89
CA ILE A 288 17.91 1.20 14.89
C ILE A 288 18.25 2.13 13.73
N ARG A 289 19.54 2.31 13.46
CA ARG A 289 20.03 3.07 12.30
C ARG A 289 20.27 2.15 11.12
N LEU A 290 19.82 2.56 9.94
CA LEU A 290 19.87 1.79 8.70
C LEU A 290 20.49 2.64 7.59
N ASP A 291 21.43 2.05 6.84
CA ASP A 291 21.85 2.63 5.56
C ASP A 291 20.88 2.21 4.46
N LEU A 292 20.42 3.19 3.68
CA LEU A 292 19.49 3.04 2.57
C LEU A 292 20.18 3.45 1.26
N PRO A 293 21.06 2.59 0.70
CA PRO A 293 21.60 2.82 -0.64
C PRO A 293 20.47 2.88 -1.69
N PRO A 294 20.76 3.36 -2.92
CA PRO A 294 19.76 3.38 -3.99
C PRO A 294 19.01 2.05 -4.13
N HIS A 295 17.68 2.13 -4.25
CA HIS A 295 16.76 0.99 -4.32
C HIS A 295 16.56 0.18 -3.03
N ALA A 296 17.19 0.56 -1.91
CA ALA A 296 16.88 -0.05 -0.62
C ALA A 296 15.43 0.22 -0.21
N LEU A 297 14.84 -0.70 0.53
CA LEU A 297 13.47 -0.60 1.04
C LEU A 297 13.46 -0.75 2.55
N VAL A 298 12.58 0.00 3.20
CA VAL A 298 12.13 -0.28 4.56
C VAL A 298 10.67 -0.74 4.48
N LEU A 299 10.37 -1.85 5.12
CA LEU A 299 9.02 -2.41 5.20
C LEU A 299 8.62 -2.52 6.67
N THR A 300 7.41 -2.11 7.00
CA THR A 300 6.79 -2.38 8.31
C THR A 300 5.41 -2.99 8.08
N ALA A 301 5.04 -3.99 8.88
CA ALA A 301 3.80 -4.73 8.72
C ALA A 301 3.23 -5.20 10.06
N SER A 302 1.90 -5.24 10.17
CA SER A 302 1.25 -5.99 11.25
C SER A 302 1.52 -7.48 11.13
N ASP A 303 1.19 -8.24 12.16
CA ASP A 303 1.34 -9.70 12.14
C ASP A 303 0.31 -10.38 11.20
N GLY A 304 -0.73 -9.65 10.80
CA GLY A 304 -1.63 -9.96 9.69
C GLY A 304 -0.94 -10.21 8.35
N ILE A 305 0.33 -9.82 8.18
CA ILE A 305 1.15 -10.17 7.02
C ILE A 305 2.08 -11.34 7.35
N ARG A 306 2.01 -12.42 6.58
CA ARG A 306 2.90 -13.58 6.73
C ARG A 306 4.36 -13.17 6.56
N ARG A 307 5.24 -13.68 7.44
CA ARG A 307 6.69 -13.37 7.45
C ARG A 307 7.60 -14.38 6.73
N ASN A 308 7.07 -15.55 6.39
CA ASN A 308 7.86 -16.66 5.81
C ASN A 308 7.90 -16.58 4.28
N TRP A 309 8.75 -15.70 3.76
CA TRP A 309 8.99 -15.50 2.33
C TRP A 309 10.41 -14.97 2.09
N SER A 310 10.95 -15.15 0.89
CA SER A 310 12.24 -14.59 0.49
C SER A 310 12.04 -13.60 -0.66
N LEU A 311 13.09 -12.86 -1.04
CA LEU A 311 13.01 -12.01 -2.23
C LEU A 311 12.75 -12.84 -3.50
N ALA A 312 13.25 -14.08 -3.54
CA ALA A 312 13.00 -15.01 -4.65
C ALA A 312 11.53 -15.45 -4.76
N SER A 313 10.74 -15.35 -3.69
CA SER A 313 9.30 -15.61 -3.72
C SER A 313 8.56 -14.64 -4.65
N PHE A 314 9.12 -13.46 -4.92
CA PHE A 314 8.52 -12.42 -5.77
C PHE A 314 9.57 -11.88 -6.77
N PRO A 315 9.93 -12.66 -7.79
CA PRO A 315 11.04 -12.34 -8.68
C PRO A 315 10.80 -11.03 -9.43
N GLY A 316 11.69 -10.05 -9.23
CA GLY A 316 11.61 -8.75 -9.91
C GLY A 316 10.60 -7.76 -9.32
N LEU A 317 9.80 -8.15 -8.32
CA LEU A 317 8.87 -7.25 -7.64
C LEU A 317 9.61 -6.11 -6.92
N TRP A 318 10.75 -6.38 -6.30
CA TRP A 318 11.48 -5.43 -5.43
C TRP A 318 12.00 -4.17 -6.13
N ARG A 319 12.05 -4.17 -7.47
CA ARG A 319 12.42 -3.01 -8.28
C ARG A 319 11.22 -2.13 -8.68
N ARG A 320 10.00 -2.61 -8.47
CA ARG A 320 8.74 -1.93 -8.83
C ARG A 320 8.43 -0.80 -7.87
N HIS A 321 7.44 0.03 -8.18
CA HIS A 321 7.01 1.14 -7.35
C HIS A 321 6.51 0.65 -5.98
N PRO A 322 6.90 1.27 -4.85
CA PRO A 322 6.52 0.83 -3.50
C PRO A 322 5.02 0.60 -3.28
N GLN A 323 4.15 1.41 -3.88
CA GLN A 323 2.70 1.20 -3.82
C GLN A 323 2.26 -0.12 -4.48
N LEU A 324 2.87 -0.52 -5.60
CA LEU A 324 2.61 -1.83 -6.21
C LEU A 324 3.12 -2.98 -5.33
N LEU A 325 4.29 -2.81 -4.69
CA LEU A 325 4.80 -3.79 -3.71
C LEU A 325 3.79 -3.98 -2.58
N ALA A 326 3.33 -2.87 -1.97
CA ALA A 326 2.42 -2.93 -0.83
C ALA A 326 1.10 -3.64 -1.20
N LEU A 327 0.53 -3.33 -2.36
CA LEU A 327 -0.71 -3.95 -2.85
C LEU A 327 -0.52 -5.44 -3.15
N VAL A 328 0.53 -5.82 -3.88
CA VAL A 328 0.77 -7.24 -4.23
C VAL A 328 1.09 -8.06 -2.99
N LEU A 329 2.03 -7.61 -2.16
CA LEU A 329 2.41 -8.32 -0.93
C LEU A 329 1.24 -8.40 0.05
N GLY A 330 0.47 -7.32 0.21
CA GLY A 330 -0.71 -7.28 1.06
C GLY A 330 -1.80 -8.28 0.64
N GLN A 331 -2.00 -8.47 -0.67
CA GLN A 331 -2.95 -9.45 -1.19
C GLN A 331 -2.46 -10.89 -1.08
N VAL A 332 -1.18 -11.15 -1.39
CA VAL A 332 -0.64 -12.51 -1.43
C VAL A 332 -0.26 -13.05 -0.05
N LEU A 333 0.28 -12.20 0.81
CA LEU A 333 0.81 -12.58 2.13
C LEU A 333 -0.15 -12.28 3.28
N GLY A 334 -1.26 -11.58 3.02
CA GLY A 334 -2.26 -11.26 4.03
C GLY A 334 -2.92 -12.51 4.62
N ARG A 335 -3.14 -12.51 5.93
CA ARG A 335 -3.93 -13.51 6.65
C ARG A 335 -5.42 -13.23 6.47
N SER A 336 -6.24 -14.29 6.41
CA SER A 336 -7.70 -14.15 6.28
C SER A 336 -8.39 -13.87 7.61
N ASN A 337 -7.74 -14.23 8.71
CA ASN A 337 -8.27 -14.19 10.07
C ASN A 337 -7.77 -12.98 10.88
N ASP A 338 -7.18 -11.98 10.22
CA ASP A 338 -6.65 -10.81 10.89
C ASP A 338 -6.85 -9.49 10.11
N ASP A 339 -6.71 -8.38 10.83
CA ASP A 339 -6.43 -7.08 10.22
C ASP A 339 -5.07 -7.14 9.51
N LYS A 340 -4.92 -6.40 8.41
CA LYS A 340 -3.73 -6.49 7.54
C LYS A 340 -3.23 -5.10 7.22
N SER A 341 -1.96 -4.87 7.51
CA SER A 341 -1.31 -3.62 7.15
C SER A 341 0.14 -3.81 6.73
N LEU A 342 0.55 -3.06 5.72
CA LEU A 342 1.90 -3.05 5.17
C LEU A 342 2.23 -1.65 4.67
N LEU A 343 3.39 -1.15 5.08
CA LEU A 343 4.01 0.08 4.60
C LEU A 343 5.34 -0.27 3.95
N VAL A 344 5.60 0.28 2.77
CA VAL A 344 6.84 0.12 2.00
C VAL A 344 7.40 1.49 1.70
N ILE A 345 8.66 1.74 2.02
CA ILE A 345 9.34 3.03 1.87
C ILE A 345 10.61 2.85 1.04
N ARG A 346 10.90 3.82 0.17
CA ARG A 346 12.12 3.93 -0.63
C ARG A 346 12.55 5.39 -0.70
N LEU A 347 13.84 5.64 -0.50
CA LEU A 347 14.46 6.96 -0.72
C LEU A 347 14.88 7.17 -2.17
#